data_AF-A0A7S1KFF2-F1
#
_entry.id   AF-A0A7S1KFF2-F1
#
_cell.length_a   1.000
_cell.length_b   1.000
_cell.length_c   1.000
_cell.angle_alpha   90.00
_cell.angle_beta   90.00
_cell.angle_gamma   90.00
#
_symmetry.space_group_name_H-M   'P 1'
#
loop_
_entity.id
_entity.type
_entity.pdbx_description
1 polymer ?
#
loop_
_entity_poly.entity_id
_entity_poly.type
_entity_poly.pdbx_seq_one_letter_code
_entity_poly.pdbx_strand_id
1 'polypeptide(L)'
;MAVGPVGVLGRVFFIIIFILGNVRSLMKWELSINQPLKAGVPAEYAPAIVVGTAVLAFLGSLCILFGQMKPGAACYTVFLIIVGFTKHYGDYLAAEGDPQQQWMTIVQVCKNLALVGACLMFVDYDSQIRKLQAKEKKKE
;
A
#
# COMPACT_ATOMS: atom_id res chain seq x y z
N MET A 1 -18.03 4.39 15.07
CA MET A 1 -17.97 5.84 14.85
C MET A 1 -18.78 6.12 13.60
N ALA A 2 -19.87 6.89 13.69
CA ALA A 2 -20.55 7.35 12.49
C ALA A 2 -19.57 8.27 11.75
N VAL A 3 -19.14 7.84 10.57
CA VAL A 3 -18.18 8.60 9.77
C VAL A 3 -18.99 9.52 8.89
N GLY A 4 -18.76 10.83 8.99
CA GLY A 4 -19.40 11.78 8.09
C GLY A 4 -19.01 11.52 6.63
N PRO A 5 -19.75 12.10 5.66
CA PRO A 5 -19.51 11.90 4.22
C PRO A 5 -18.04 12.11 3.81
N VAL A 6 -17.38 13.11 4.42
CA VAL A 6 -15.95 13.42 4.20
C VAL A 6 -15.05 12.23 4.53
N GLY A 7 -15.28 11.55 5.65
CA GLY A 7 -14.44 10.42 6.05
C GLY A 7 -14.68 9.16 5.21
N VAL A 8 -15.90 8.99 4.67
CA VAL A 8 -16.19 7.92 3.70
C VAL A 8 -15.48 8.18 2.37
N LEU A 9 -15.57 9.41 1.85
CA LEU A 9 -14.86 9.82 0.63
C LEU A 9 -13.34 9.66 0.78
N GLY A 10 -12.79 10.08 1.92
CA GLY A 10 -11.37 9.91 2.22
C GLY A 10 -10.92 8.44 2.16
N ARG A 11 -11.72 7.51 2.69
CA ARG A 11 -11.44 6.06 2.60
C ARG A 11 -11.45 5.59 1.15
N VAL A 12 -12.45 5.97 0.38
CA VAL A 12 -12.59 5.57 -1.03
C VAL A 12 -11.41 6.06 -1.86
N PHE A 13 -11.05 7.34 -1.75
CA PHE A 13 -9.90 7.90 -2.47
C PHE A 13 -8.57 7.31 -2.02
N PHE A 14 -8.44 6.99 -0.74
CA PHE A 14 -7.25 6.32 -0.25
C PHE A 14 -7.11 4.91 -0.85
N ILE A 15 -8.18 4.10 -0.86
CA ILE A 15 -8.09 2.70 -1.31
C ILE A 15 -8.09 2.54 -2.83
N ILE A 16 -8.69 3.46 -3.59
CA ILE A 16 -8.92 3.27 -5.05
C ILE A 16 -7.62 3.09 -5.83
N ILE A 17 -6.56 3.81 -5.47
CA ILE A 17 -5.25 3.71 -6.14
C ILE A 17 -4.65 2.31 -5.99
N PHE A 18 -4.89 1.66 -4.85
CA PHE A 18 -4.40 0.33 -4.55
C PHE A 18 -5.22 -0.73 -5.27
N ILE A 19 -6.55 -0.60 -5.26
CA ILE A 19 -7.45 -1.51 -5.98
C ILE A 19 -7.14 -1.50 -7.47
N LEU A 20 -7.07 -0.32 -8.10
CA LEU A 20 -6.77 -0.20 -9.52
C LEU A 20 -5.37 -0.72 -9.88
N GLY A 21 -4.37 -0.39 -9.06
CA GLY A 21 -3.01 -0.89 -9.24
C GLY A 21 -2.94 -2.41 -9.15
N ASN A 22 -3.67 -3.01 -8.21
CA ASN A 22 -3.72 -4.44 -7.96
C ASN A 22 -4.46 -5.20 -9.08
N VAL A 23 -5.63 -4.72 -9.49
CA VAL A 23 -6.37 -5.29 -10.64
C VAL A 23 -5.49 -5.29 -11.88
N ARG A 24 -4.82 -4.17 -12.18
CA ARG A 24 -3.87 -4.09 -13.29
C ARG A 24 -2.71 -5.08 -13.15
N SER A 25 -2.18 -5.25 -11.94
CA SER A 25 -1.09 -6.17 -11.64
C SER A 25 -1.47 -7.62 -11.97
N LEU A 26 -2.67 -8.04 -11.56
CA LEU A 26 -3.17 -9.39 -11.80
C LEU A 26 -3.55 -9.62 -13.27
N MET A 27 -4.16 -8.63 -13.93
CA MET A 27 -4.49 -8.73 -15.36
C MET A 27 -3.24 -8.78 -16.25
N LYS A 28 -2.14 -8.19 -15.82
CA LYS A 28 -0.87 -8.13 -16.55
C LYS A 28 0.20 -9.01 -15.90
N TRP A 29 -0.16 -10.26 -15.65
CA TRP A 29 0.62 -11.22 -14.88
C TRP A 29 2.09 -11.33 -15.30
N GLU A 30 2.37 -11.55 -16.58
CA GLU A 30 3.75 -11.67 -17.09
C GLU A 30 4.59 -10.41 -16.83
N LEU A 31 3.99 -9.24 -17.05
CA LEU A 31 4.64 -7.96 -16.77
C LEU A 31 4.90 -7.79 -15.27
N SER A 32 3.97 -8.23 -14.43
CA SER A 32 4.06 -8.11 -12.97
C SER A 32 5.10 -9.03 -12.36
N ILE A 33 5.27 -10.27 -12.87
CA ILE A 33 6.33 -11.19 -12.44
C ILE A 33 7.71 -10.63 -12.80
N ASN A 34 7.85 -9.97 -13.96
CA ASN A 34 9.14 -9.44 -14.40
C ASN A 34 9.66 -8.30 -13.51
N GLN A 35 8.80 -7.63 -12.74
CA GLN A 35 9.24 -6.53 -11.87
C GLN A 35 10.11 -6.99 -10.69
N PRO A 36 9.66 -7.90 -9.81
CA PRO A 36 10.51 -8.42 -8.74
C PRO A 36 11.77 -9.12 -9.28
N LEU A 37 11.71 -9.79 -10.44
CA LEU A 37 12.89 -10.36 -11.08
C LEU A 37 13.96 -9.30 -11.39
N LYS A 38 13.56 -8.14 -11.94
CA LYS A 38 14.47 -7.01 -12.18
C LYS A 38 15.07 -6.44 -10.90
N ALA A 39 14.34 -6.55 -9.79
CA ALA A 39 14.83 -6.16 -8.46
C ALA A 39 15.73 -7.22 -7.81
N GLY A 40 16.08 -8.30 -8.51
CA GLY A 40 16.97 -9.35 -8.02
C GLY A 40 16.29 -10.43 -7.17
N VAL A 41 14.95 -10.49 -7.17
CA VAL A 41 14.22 -11.58 -6.50
C VAL A 41 14.41 -12.87 -7.30
N PRO A 42 14.78 -14.00 -6.67
CA PRO A 42 14.87 -15.29 -7.35
C PRO A 42 13.53 -15.72 -7.98
N ALA A 43 13.60 -16.41 -9.11
CA ALA A 43 12.44 -16.69 -9.93
C ALA A 43 11.37 -17.54 -9.22
N GLU A 44 11.77 -18.43 -8.32
CA GLU A 44 10.82 -19.21 -7.52
C GLU A 44 9.94 -18.35 -6.59
N TYR A 45 10.40 -17.16 -6.17
CA TYR A 45 9.67 -16.29 -5.24
C TYR A 45 8.87 -15.18 -5.93
N ALA A 46 9.16 -14.87 -7.21
CA ALA A 46 8.50 -13.79 -7.92
C ALA A 46 6.95 -13.92 -7.97
N PRO A 47 6.36 -15.09 -8.28
CA PRO A 47 4.91 -15.27 -8.23
C PRO A 47 4.33 -15.02 -6.83
N ALA A 48 5.02 -15.50 -5.78
CA ALA A 48 4.57 -15.34 -4.40
C ALA A 48 4.58 -13.87 -3.97
N ILE A 49 5.56 -13.07 -4.40
CA ILE A 49 5.58 -11.63 -4.14
C ILE A 49 4.40 -10.93 -4.82
N VAL A 50 4.11 -11.25 -6.09
CA VAL A 50 2.99 -10.62 -6.82
C VAL A 50 1.66 -10.97 -6.17
N VAL A 51 1.42 -12.24 -5.83
CA VAL A 51 0.18 -12.67 -5.16
C VAL A 51 0.12 -12.12 -3.73
N GLY A 52 1.21 -12.16 -2.98
CA GLY A 52 1.25 -11.67 -1.60
C GLY A 52 0.96 -10.17 -1.52
N THR A 53 1.55 -9.37 -2.40
CA THR A 53 1.24 -7.94 -2.50
C THR A 53 -0.20 -7.69 -2.95
N ALA A 54 -0.75 -8.51 -3.85
CA ALA A 54 -2.16 -8.45 -4.23
C ALA A 54 -3.10 -8.74 -3.04
N VAL A 55 -2.80 -9.77 -2.26
CA VAL A 55 -3.59 -10.13 -1.07
C VAL A 55 -3.52 -9.02 -0.02
N LEU A 56 -2.33 -8.48 0.27
CA LEU A 56 -2.15 -7.38 1.21
C LEU A 56 -2.93 -6.13 0.80
N ALA A 57 -2.87 -5.73 -0.47
CA ALA A 57 -3.60 -4.57 -0.97
C ALA A 57 -5.13 -4.79 -0.92
N PHE A 58 -5.60 -6.01 -1.23
CA PHE A 58 -7.01 -6.34 -1.16
C PHE A 58 -7.55 -6.34 0.28
N LEU A 59 -6.88 -7.05 1.19
CA LEU A 59 -7.24 -7.08 2.61
C LEU A 59 -7.16 -5.67 3.23
N GLY A 60 -6.11 -4.91 2.91
CA GLY A 60 -5.97 -3.52 3.31
C GLY A 60 -7.14 -2.65 2.87
N SER A 61 -7.57 -2.81 1.60
CA SER A 61 -8.73 -2.12 1.04
C SER A 61 -10.02 -2.43 1.82
N LEU A 62 -10.29 -3.72 2.06
CA LEU A 62 -11.48 -4.16 2.78
C LEU A 62 -11.50 -3.64 4.22
N CYS A 63 -10.37 -3.75 4.93
CA CYS A 63 -10.26 -3.24 6.30
C CYS A 63 -10.57 -1.74 6.36
N ILE A 64 -9.95 -0.91 5.50
CA ILE A 64 -10.19 0.54 5.50
C ILE A 64 -11.63 0.89 5.11
N LEU A 65 -12.19 0.19 4.10
CA LEU A 65 -13.55 0.41 3.64
C LEU A 65 -14.57 0.18 4.78
N PHE A 66 -14.42 -0.92 5.52
CA PHE A 66 -15.26 -1.24 6.68
C PHE A 66 -14.85 -0.52 7.98
N GLY A 67 -13.89 0.41 7.92
CA GLY A 67 -13.51 1.26 9.03
C GLY A 67 -12.53 0.65 10.04
N GLN A 68 -11.93 -0.48 9.72
CA GLN A 68 -10.81 -1.06 10.45
C GLN A 68 -9.50 -0.40 9.99
N MET A 69 -9.28 0.86 10.42
CA MET A 69 -8.16 1.68 9.96
C MET A 69 -6.79 1.09 10.30
N LYS A 70 -6.55 0.71 11.57
CA LYS A 70 -5.26 0.17 11.99
C LYS A 70 -4.81 -1.08 11.21
N PRO A 71 -5.56 -2.19 11.14
CA PRO A 71 -5.12 -3.38 10.41
C PRO A 71 -5.03 -3.11 8.90
N GLY A 72 -5.92 -2.28 8.35
CA GLY A 72 -5.86 -1.92 6.93
C GLY A 72 -4.62 -1.11 6.57
N ALA A 73 -4.29 -0.10 7.37
CA ALA A 73 -3.08 0.68 7.22
C ALA A 73 -1.81 -0.16 7.43
N ALA A 74 -1.80 -1.11 8.37
CA ALA A 74 -0.69 -2.03 8.55
C ALA A 74 -0.45 -2.91 7.30
N CYS A 75 -1.52 -3.44 6.68
CA CYS A 75 -1.41 -4.18 5.42
C CYS A 75 -0.79 -3.31 4.32
N TYR A 76 -1.24 -2.06 4.21
CA TYR A 76 -0.70 -1.13 3.23
C TYR A 76 0.75 -0.73 3.48
N THR A 77 1.18 -0.56 4.73
CA THR A 77 2.58 -0.31 5.05
C THR A 77 3.47 -1.43 4.50
N VAL A 78 3.14 -2.69 4.77
CA VAL A 78 3.91 -3.84 4.29
C VAL A 78 3.87 -3.92 2.75
N PHE A 79 2.68 -3.78 2.16
CA PHE A 79 2.51 -3.75 0.71
C PHE A 79 3.36 -2.65 0.03
N LEU A 80 3.29 -1.42 0.54
CA LEU A 80 3.97 -0.25 -0.03
C LEU A 80 5.49 -0.38 0.05
N ILE A 81 6.01 -0.96 1.14
CA ILE A 81 7.45 -1.24 1.28
C ILE A 81 7.86 -2.27 0.23
N ILE A 82 7.17 -3.41 0.16
CA ILE A 82 7.52 -4.47 -0.80
C ILE A 82 7.47 -3.94 -2.23
N VAL A 83 6.37 -3.29 -2.64
CA VAL A 83 6.22 -2.75 -4.01
C VAL A 83 7.17 -1.57 -4.25
N GLY A 84 7.40 -0.73 -3.25
CA GLY A 84 8.36 0.37 -3.34
C GLY A 84 9.75 -0.12 -3.73
N PHE A 85 10.23 -1.19 -3.11
CA PHE A 85 11.52 -1.80 -3.43
C PHE A 85 11.50 -2.66 -4.69
N THR A 86 10.60 -3.64 -4.75
CA THR A 86 10.61 -4.67 -5.81
C THR A 86 10.16 -4.19 -7.18
N LYS A 87 9.38 -3.11 -7.24
CA LYS A 87 8.88 -2.54 -8.49
C LYS A 87 9.52 -1.21 -8.78
N HIS A 88 9.29 -0.22 -7.93
CA HIS A 88 9.67 1.15 -8.26
C HIS A 88 11.18 1.36 -8.14
N TYR A 89 11.80 0.93 -7.04
CA TYR A 89 13.25 1.07 -6.92
C TYR A 89 13.99 0.18 -7.93
N GLY A 90 13.52 -1.05 -8.17
CA GLY A 90 14.05 -1.91 -9.23
C GLY A 90 13.96 -1.28 -10.63
N ASP A 91 12.80 -0.72 -10.99
CA ASP A 91 12.62 -0.01 -12.27
C ASP A 91 13.52 1.24 -12.37
N TYR A 92 13.84 1.91 -11.25
CA TYR A 92 14.72 3.08 -11.21
C TYR A 92 16.18 2.67 -11.51
N LEU A 93 16.64 1.58 -10.90
CA LEU A 93 17.96 1.01 -11.17
C LEU A 93 18.07 0.53 -12.62
N ALA A 94 17.01 -0.07 -13.16
CA ALA A 94 16.97 -0.56 -14.54
C ALA A 94 16.85 0.54 -15.60
N ALA A 95 16.55 1.79 -15.21
CA ALA A 95 16.41 2.93 -16.10
C ALA A 95 17.72 3.71 -16.32
N GLU A 96 18.86 3.10 -16.00
CA GLU A 96 20.18 3.71 -16.21
C GLU A 96 20.37 4.09 -17.68
N GLY A 97 20.70 5.37 -17.93
CA GLY A 97 20.84 5.93 -19.29
C GLY A 97 19.59 6.59 -19.88
N ASP A 98 18.43 6.49 -19.22
CA ASP A 98 17.23 7.26 -19.55
C ASP A 98 16.79 8.15 -18.37
N PRO A 99 17.22 9.43 -18.35
CA PRO A 99 16.87 10.37 -17.29
C PRO A 99 15.36 10.56 -17.12
N GLN A 100 14.58 10.52 -18.20
CA GLN A 100 13.14 10.72 -18.13
C GLN A 100 12.46 9.53 -17.43
N GLN A 101 12.89 8.31 -17.73
CA GLN A 101 12.38 7.12 -17.07
C GLN A 101 12.80 7.06 -15.58
N GLN A 102 14.01 7.50 -15.25
CA GLN A 102 14.46 7.63 -13.85
C GLN A 102 13.59 8.61 -13.06
N TRP A 103 13.30 9.79 -13.62
CA TRP A 103 12.43 10.80 -13.00
C TRP A 103 11.00 10.27 -12.76
N MET A 104 10.43 9.60 -13.75
CA MET A 104 9.09 9.02 -13.60
C MET A 104 9.06 7.97 -12.48
N THR A 105 10.13 7.19 -12.36
CA THR A 105 10.17 6.07 -11.42
C THR A 105 10.46 6.53 -9.99
N ILE A 106 11.36 7.49 -9.79
CA ILE A 106 11.64 8.03 -8.46
C ILE A 106 10.40 8.71 -7.85
N VAL A 107 9.56 9.36 -8.66
CA VAL A 107 8.27 9.91 -8.22
C VAL A 107 7.38 8.82 -7.62
N GLN A 108 7.37 7.61 -8.20
CA GLN A 108 6.59 6.50 -7.66
C GLN A 108 7.15 5.98 -6.33
N VAL A 109 8.49 5.93 -6.19
CA VAL A 109 9.15 5.58 -4.91
C VAL A 109 8.76 6.61 -3.83
N CYS A 110 8.92 7.90 -4.12
CA CYS A 110 8.58 8.97 -3.17
C CYS A 110 7.09 8.96 -2.80
N LYS A 111 6.20 8.71 -3.77
CA LYS A 111 4.77 8.54 -3.52
C LYS A 111 4.51 7.39 -2.56
N ASN A 112 5.12 6.22 -2.77
CA ASN A 112 4.95 5.08 -1.87
C ASN A 112 5.49 5.38 -0.47
N LEU A 113 6.64 6.07 -0.36
CA LEU A 113 7.22 6.46 0.93
C LEU A 113 6.28 7.43 1.69
N ALA A 114 5.72 8.42 1.00
CA ALA A 114 4.74 9.33 1.59
C ALA A 114 3.48 8.59 2.08
N LEU A 115 2.99 7.62 1.29
CA LEU A 115 1.85 6.77 1.66
C LEU A 115 2.16 5.86 2.85
N VAL A 116 3.41 5.37 2.99
CA VAL A 116 3.85 4.63 4.18
C VAL A 116 3.76 5.53 5.41
N GLY A 117 4.28 6.76 5.32
CA GLY A 117 4.15 7.75 6.39
C GLY A 117 2.70 7.99 6.80
N ALA A 118 1.80 8.15 5.83
CA ALA A 118 0.36 8.27 6.08
C ALA A 118 -0.23 7.04 6.77
N CYS A 119 0.13 5.83 6.34
CA CYS A 119 -0.34 4.59 6.97
C CYS A 119 0.13 4.47 8.43
N LEU A 120 1.39 4.83 8.73
CA LEU A 120 1.93 4.82 10.09
C LEU A 120 1.19 5.82 10.99
N MET A 121 0.90 7.02 10.49
CA MET A 121 0.06 7.98 11.21
C MET A 121 -1.34 7.42 11.49
N PHE A 122 -1.98 6.76 10.52
CA PHE A 122 -3.29 6.14 10.73
C PHE A 122 -3.27 5.03 11.78
N VAL A 123 -2.21 4.20 11.81
CA VAL A 123 -2.03 3.16 12.84
C VAL A 123 -1.94 3.78 14.23
N ASP A 124 -1.16 4.85 14.39
CA ASP A 124 -1.01 5.53 15.67
C ASP A 124 -2.31 6.21 16.10
N TYR A 125 -2.90 7.03 15.23
CA TYR A 125 -4.13 7.78 15.53
C TYR A 125 -5.31 6.85 15.88
N ASP A 126 -5.52 5.76 15.12
CA ASP A 126 -6.57 4.79 15.45
C ASP A 126 -6.32 4.10 16.80
N SER A 127 -5.05 3.81 17.13
CA SER A 127 -4.68 3.24 18.43
C SER A 127 -4.97 4.21 19.58
N GLN A 128 -4.68 5.51 19.40
CA GLN A 128 -4.96 6.53 20.40
C GLN A 128 -6.46 6.72 20.61
N ILE A 129 -7.24 6.83 19.53
CA ILE A 129 -8.70 6.98 19.59
C ILE A 129 -9.35 5.81 20.34
N ARG A 130 -8.98 4.56 20.02
CA ARG A 130 -9.51 3.38 20.72
C ARG A 130 -9.18 3.38 22.20
N LYS A 131 -7.97 3.81 22.59
CA LYS A 131 -7.57 3.94 24.00
C LYS A 131 -8.43 4.97 24.73
N LEU A 132 -8.73 6.12 24.12
CA LEU A 132 -9.58 7.15 24.71
C LEU A 132 -11.01 6.63 24.93
N GLN A 133 -11.60 5.99 23.92
CA GLN A 133 -12.93 5.40 24.02
C GLN A 133 -13.02 4.31 25.10
N ALA A 134 -11.98 3.49 25.24
CA ALA A 134 -11.91 2.48 26.28
C ALA A 134 -11.80 3.08 27.69
N LYS A 135 -11.19 4.27 27.83
CA LYS A 135 -11.16 5.01 29.11
C LYS A 135 -12.51 5.63 29.43
N GLU A 136 -13.21 6.19 28.46
CA GLU A 136 -14.55 6.77 28.65
C GLU A 136 -15.56 5.72 29.12
N LYS A 137 -15.60 4.56 28.45
CA LYS A 137 -16.46 3.43 28.84
C LYS A 137 -16.20 2.84 30.23
N LYS A 138 -15.03 3.10 30.82
CA LYS A 138 -14.71 2.67 32.19
C LYS A 138 -15.16 3.68 33.26
N LYS A 139 -15.56 4.89 32.83
CA LYS A 139 -16.08 5.93 33.72
C LYS A 139 -17.60 5.91 33.82
N GLU A 140 -18.27 5.29 32.85
CA GLU A 140 -19.70 4.96 32.87
C GLU A 140 -19.95 3.67 33.66
#